data_AF-A0A3Q7EEP8-F1
#
_entry.id   AF-A0A3Q7EEP8-F1
#
_cell.length_a   1.000
_cell.length_b   1.000
_cell.length_c   1.000
_cell.angle_alpha   90.00
_cell.angle_beta   90.00
_cell.angle_gamma   90.00
#
_symmetry.space_group_name_H-M   'P 1'
#
loop_
_entity.id
_entity.type
_entity.pdbx_description
1 polymer ?
#
loop_
_entity_poly.entity_id
_entity_poly.type
_entity_poly.pdbx_seq_one_letter_code
_entity_poly.pdbx_strand_id
1 'polypeptide(L)'
;MNAVRAYFVRNWTREDLMNTGEMTEHAYASLKRVYLTLFFAMWSFTSGSFSHWIWEVGGHSTILSSVASILCLYFISPLRVRTRVLLLMIAAFSIGASIGIFTKYFFEMDQELVCHLLAPPTLGIGIIWFGSMFTRERKALYLGSLFHSSLLIFSTFNASNSEYIDSHTAHRMLKVYIVFALFMGYVVVYSQEILYDAHFGEINFVNRTLSIFFRLPGILVHAARLCLGA
;
A
#
# COMPACT_ATOMS: atom_id res chain seq x y z
N MET A 1 27.64 -7.83 -1.52
CA MET A 1 26.98 -7.36 -2.75
C MET A 1 25.87 -6.38 -2.35
N ASN A 2 25.96 -5.10 -2.73
CA ASN A 2 24.99 -4.09 -2.31
C ASN A 2 23.58 -4.47 -2.79
N ALA A 3 22.64 -4.72 -1.87
CA ALA A 3 21.26 -5.10 -2.20
C ALA A 3 20.57 -4.06 -3.12
N VAL A 4 20.95 -2.79 -3.01
CA VAL A 4 20.51 -1.71 -3.90
C VAL A 4 21.06 -1.91 -5.31
N ARG A 5 22.34 -2.23 -5.47
CA ARG A 5 22.94 -2.51 -6.78
C ARG A 5 22.34 -3.79 -7.39
N ALA A 6 22.04 -4.81 -6.59
CA ALA A 6 21.36 -6.02 -7.06
C ALA A 6 19.90 -5.76 -7.52
N TYR A 7 19.20 -4.79 -6.91
CA TYR A 7 17.86 -4.38 -7.37
C TYR A 7 17.91 -3.71 -8.75
N PHE A 8 18.94 -2.90 -9.03
CA PHE A 8 19.16 -2.25 -10.33
C PHE A 8 19.89 -3.12 -11.36
N VAL A 9 20.46 -4.27 -10.97
CA VAL A 9 21.11 -5.27 -11.86
C VAL A 9 20.09 -6.34 -12.29
N ARG A 10 18.82 -5.96 -12.47
CA ARG A 10 17.82 -6.80 -13.13
C ARG A 10 17.84 -6.54 -14.62
N ASN A 11 17.80 -7.60 -15.43
CA ASN A 11 17.68 -7.54 -16.90
C ASN A 11 16.25 -7.13 -17.30
N TRP A 12 15.78 -5.97 -16.84
CA TRP A 12 14.50 -5.40 -17.24
C TRP A 12 14.72 -4.38 -18.33
N THR A 13 13.97 -4.51 -19.41
CA THR A 13 13.89 -3.46 -20.42
C THR A 13 12.72 -2.53 -20.09
N ARG A 14 12.75 -1.31 -20.63
CA ARG A 14 11.61 -0.38 -20.53
C ARG A 14 10.34 -1.00 -21.12
N GLU A 15 10.48 -1.87 -22.11
CA GLU A 15 9.39 -2.56 -22.80
C GLU A 15 8.67 -3.55 -21.87
N ASP A 16 9.40 -4.26 -21.01
CA ASP A 16 8.83 -5.16 -20.00
C ASP A 16 7.95 -4.41 -19.00
N LEU A 17 8.39 -3.21 -18.59
CA LEU A 17 7.65 -2.36 -17.65
C LEU A 17 6.44 -1.66 -18.31
N MET A 18 6.56 -1.32 -19.60
CA MET A 18 5.51 -0.69 -20.39
C MET A 18 4.54 -1.69 -21.01
N ASN A 19 4.68 -2.99 -20.74
CA ASN A 19 3.80 -4.00 -21.29
C ASN A 19 2.37 -3.83 -20.74
N THR A 20 1.47 -3.45 -21.64
CA THR A 20 0.05 -3.22 -21.39
C THR A 20 -0.84 -4.39 -21.77
N GLY A 21 -0.26 -5.48 -22.28
CA GLY A 21 -0.98 -6.64 -22.79
C GLY A 21 -1.66 -7.48 -21.71
N GLU A 22 -2.22 -8.60 -22.13
CA GLU A 22 -2.91 -9.54 -21.25
C GLU A 22 -1.92 -10.29 -20.34
N MET A 23 -2.35 -10.57 -19.11
CA MET A 23 -1.54 -11.33 -18.16
C MET A 23 -1.63 -12.84 -18.39
N THR A 24 -0.49 -13.53 -18.28
CA THR A 24 -0.47 -14.99 -18.20
C THR A 24 -1.25 -15.48 -16.99
N GLU A 25 -1.95 -16.62 -17.11
CA GLU A 25 -2.89 -17.09 -16.10
C GLU A 25 -2.22 -17.37 -14.75
N HIS A 26 -1.03 -17.99 -14.79
CA HIS A 26 -0.21 -18.26 -13.62
C HIS A 26 0.23 -16.98 -12.88
N ALA A 27 0.70 -15.97 -13.62
CA ALA A 27 1.14 -14.71 -13.04
C ALA A 27 -0.04 -13.91 -12.48
N TYR A 28 -1.17 -13.93 -13.18
CA TYR A 28 -2.41 -13.28 -12.75
C TYR A 28 -2.94 -13.88 -11.45
N ALA A 29 -2.97 -15.21 -11.31
CA ALA A 29 -3.39 -15.87 -10.07
C ALA A 29 -2.49 -15.50 -8.87
N SER A 30 -1.18 -15.41 -9.10
CA SER A 30 -0.21 -15.01 -8.08
C SER A 30 -0.39 -13.54 -7.68
N LEU A 31 -0.55 -12.64 -8.65
CA LEU A 31 -0.75 -11.22 -8.44
C LEU A 31 -2.06 -10.93 -7.68
N LYS A 32 -3.14 -11.63 -8.02
CA LYS A 32 -4.43 -11.54 -7.33
C LYS A 32 -4.33 -11.90 -5.85
N ARG A 33 -3.55 -12.94 -5.51
CA ARG A 33 -3.27 -13.31 -4.10
C ARG A 33 -2.46 -12.23 -3.38
N VAL A 34 -1.50 -11.60 -4.06
CA VAL A 34 -0.74 -10.47 -3.50
C VAL A 34 -1.66 -9.28 -3.22
N TYR A 35 -2.51 -8.88 -4.16
CA TYR A 35 -3.45 -7.78 -3.96
C TYR A 35 -4.41 -8.03 -2.80
N LEU A 36 -4.98 -9.24 -2.70
CA LEU A 36 -5.86 -9.61 -1.59
C LEU A 36 -5.12 -9.52 -0.25
N THR A 37 -3.92 -10.07 -0.18
CA THR A 37 -3.11 -10.06 1.05
C THR A 37 -2.68 -8.64 1.42
N LEU A 38 -2.34 -7.81 0.43
CA LEU A 38 -1.98 -6.41 0.62
C LEU A 38 -3.18 -5.59 1.10
N PHE A 39 -4.37 -5.83 0.54
CA PHE A 39 -5.62 -5.21 0.99
C PHE A 39 -5.89 -5.50 2.48
N PHE A 40 -5.82 -6.76 2.89
CA PHE A 40 -6.00 -7.12 4.30
C PHE A 40 -4.91 -6.57 5.21
N ALA A 41 -3.65 -6.50 4.74
CA ALA A 41 -2.54 -5.91 5.50
C ALA A 41 -2.77 -4.41 5.72
N MET A 42 -3.17 -3.68 4.67
CA MET A 42 -3.47 -2.25 4.75
C MET A 42 -4.71 -1.98 5.60
N TRP A 43 -5.76 -2.80 5.48
CA TRP A 43 -6.91 -2.73 6.37
C TRP A 43 -6.51 -2.93 7.83
N SER A 44 -5.71 -3.96 8.12
CA SER A 44 -5.19 -4.22 9.47
C SER A 44 -4.34 -3.08 9.99
N PHE A 45 -3.51 -2.47 9.13
CA PHE A 45 -2.71 -1.29 9.46
C PHE A 45 -3.60 -0.08 9.80
N THR A 46 -4.58 0.23 8.95
CA THR A 46 -5.57 1.31 9.18
C THR A 46 -6.33 1.07 10.49
N SER A 47 -6.85 -0.14 10.71
CA SER A 47 -7.53 -0.52 11.95
C SER A 47 -6.61 -0.41 13.17
N GLY A 48 -5.33 -0.78 13.05
CA GLY A 48 -4.34 -0.63 14.12
C GLY A 48 -4.12 0.84 14.50
N SER A 49 -4.00 1.72 13.49
CA SER A 49 -3.85 3.16 13.73
C SER A 49 -5.07 3.76 14.42
N PHE A 50 -6.30 3.32 14.09
CA PHE A 50 -7.50 3.74 14.79
C PHE A 50 -7.65 3.08 16.17
N SER A 51 -7.16 1.85 16.36
CA SER A 51 -7.24 1.15 17.65
C SER A 51 -6.43 1.86 18.75
N HIS A 52 -5.38 2.60 18.37
CA HIS A 52 -4.65 3.45 19.31
C HIS A 52 -5.55 4.50 19.98
N TRP A 53 -6.55 5.02 19.26
CA TRP A 53 -7.49 6.02 19.78
C TRP A 53 -8.37 5.47 20.91
N ILE A 54 -8.82 4.22 20.81
CA ILE A 54 -9.77 3.64 21.78
C ILE A 54 -9.06 3.03 22.99
N TRP A 55 -7.87 2.47 22.81
CA TRP A 55 -7.28 1.56 23.81
C TRP A 55 -5.83 1.91 24.22
N GLU A 56 -5.26 3.00 23.68
CA GLU A 56 -3.86 3.41 23.91
C GLU A 56 -2.85 2.25 23.70
N VAL A 57 -3.17 1.32 22.80
CA VAL A 57 -2.39 0.10 22.57
C VAL A 57 -1.01 0.39 21.95
N GLY A 58 -0.82 1.58 21.39
CA GLY A 58 0.42 1.95 20.70
C GLY A 58 1.52 2.32 21.69
N GLY A 59 2.70 1.76 21.48
CA GLY A 59 3.87 2.05 22.30
C GLY A 59 5.00 1.04 22.08
N HIS A 60 5.83 0.86 23.10
CA HIS A 60 6.96 -0.09 23.03
C HIS A 60 6.52 -1.54 22.81
N SER A 61 5.34 -1.94 23.32
CA SER A 61 4.79 -3.29 23.18
C SER A 61 4.41 -3.63 21.73
N THR A 62 3.78 -2.69 21.00
CA THR A 62 3.42 -2.89 19.59
C THR A 62 4.65 -2.89 18.69
N ILE A 63 5.66 -2.09 19.01
CA ILE A 63 6.94 -2.13 18.31
C ILE A 63 7.58 -3.52 18.51
N LEU A 64 7.66 -4.01 19.75
CA LEU A 64 8.22 -5.34 20.04
C LEU A 64 7.43 -6.47 19.36
N SER A 65 6.09 -6.38 19.37
CA SER A 65 5.19 -7.31 18.68
C SER A 65 5.43 -7.31 17.17
N SER A 66 5.61 -6.14 16.55
CA SER A 66 5.90 -6.03 15.11
C SER A 66 7.24 -6.66 14.76
N VAL A 67 8.29 -6.38 15.53
CA VAL A 67 9.64 -6.94 15.33
C VAL A 67 9.62 -8.44 15.51
N ALA A 68 8.99 -8.94 16.58
CA ALA A 68 8.84 -10.37 16.82
C ALA A 68 8.07 -11.06 15.69
N SER A 69 7.00 -10.44 15.19
CA SER A 69 6.19 -10.99 14.10
C SER A 69 6.96 -11.08 12.78
N ILE A 70 7.75 -10.05 12.44
CA ILE A 70 8.62 -10.04 11.24
C ILE A 70 9.72 -11.08 11.38
N LEU A 71 10.35 -11.16 12.55
CA LEU A 71 11.39 -12.13 12.84
C LEU A 71 10.84 -13.57 12.72
N CYS A 72 9.69 -13.84 13.31
CA CYS A 72 8.98 -15.12 13.17
C CYS A 72 8.63 -15.42 11.70
N LEU A 73 8.23 -14.42 10.91
CA LEU A 73 7.93 -14.60 9.49
C LEU A 73 9.17 -15.04 8.70
N TYR A 74 10.36 -14.58 9.06
CA TYR A 74 11.62 -15.00 8.47
C TYR A 74 11.98 -16.46 8.79
N PHE A 75 11.70 -16.91 10.02
CA PHE A 75 12.01 -18.27 10.46
C PHE A 75 10.97 -19.32 10.02
N ILE A 76 9.74 -18.92 9.68
CA ILE A 76 8.68 -19.87 9.32
C ILE A 76 8.80 -20.30 7.86
N SER A 77 8.72 -21.62 7.65
CA SER A 77 8.74 -22.26 6.33
C SER A 77 7.67 -21.68 5.39
N PRO A 78 7.98 -21.49 4.09
CA PRO A 78 7.05 -20.95 3.10
C PRO A 78 5.77 -21.79 2.93
N LEU A 79 5.82 -23.08 3.30
CA LEU A 79 4.70 -24.02 3.24
C LEU A 79 3.57 -23.66 4.21
N ARG A 80 3.87 -22.96 5.32
CA ARG A 80 2.87 -22.62 6.35
C ARG A 80 2.19 -21.27 6.03
N VAL A 81 1.51 -21.21 4.89
CA VAL A 81 0.92 -20.00 4.32
C VAL A 81 0.01 -19.25 5.29
N ARG A 82 -0.94 -19.95 5.94
CA ARG A 82 -1.91 -19.35 6.86
C ARG A 82 -1.23 -18.61 8.02
N THR A 83 -0.23 -19.23 8.64
CA THR A 83 0.51 -18.62 9.76
C THR A 83 1.31 -17.40 9.31
N ARG A 84 1.93 -17.45 8.12
CA ARG A 84 2.69 -16.31 7.59
C ARG A 84 1.79 -15.12 7.25
N VAL A 85 0.59 -15.37 6.71
CA VAL A 85 -0.42 -14.32 6.49
C VAL A 85 -0.87 -13.72 7.83
N LEU A 86 -1.17 -14.54 8.84
CA LEU A 86 -1.56 -14.03 10.15
C LEU A 86 -0.46 -13.19 10.80
N LEU A 87 0.80 -13.62 10.75
CA LEU A 87 1.92 -12.84 11.26
C LEU A 87 2.11 -11.52 10.51
N LEU A 88 1.89 -11.52 9.19
CA LEU A 88 1.88 -10.28 8.41
C LEU A 88 0.77 -9.34 8.86
N MET A 89 -0.44 -9.84 9.13
CA MET A 89 -1.55 -9.02 9.65
C MET A 89 -1.23 -8.46 11.04
N ILE A 90 -0.70 -9.28 11.95
CA ILE A 90 -0.29 -8.86 13.29
C ILE A 90 0.81 -7.80 13.22
N ALA A 91 1.81 -8.00 12.34
CA ALA A 91 2.86 -7.02 12.11
C ALA A 91 2.28 -5.70 11.58
N ALA A 92 1.44 -5.76 10.55
CA ALA A 92 0.81 -4.58 9.95
C ALA A 92 -0.06 -3.82 10.96
N PHE A 93 -0.88 -4.53 11.75
CA PHE A 93 -1.68 -3.97 12.83
C PHE A 93 -0.80 -3.30 13.90
N SER A 94 0.25 -3.98 14.35
CA SER A 94 1.13 -3.46 15.40
C SER A 94 1.93 -2.23 14.93
N ILE A 95 2.34 -2.19 13.67
CA ILE A 95 2.98 -1.01 13.06
C ILE A 95 1.97 0.13 12.94
N GLY A 96 0.75 -0.18 12.48
CA GLY A 96 -0.36 0.77 12.44
C GLY A 96 -0.64 1.39 13.80
N ALA A 97 -0.74 0.57 14.84
CA ALA A 97 -0.95 1.02 16.22
C ALA A 97 0.21 1.88 16.75
N SER A 98 1.45 1.58 16.35
CA SER A 98 2.62 2.38 16.72
C SER A 98 2.62 3.74 16.03
N ILE A 99 2.26 3.79 14.74
CA ILE A 99 2.04 5.05 14.00
C ILE A 99 0.82 5.79 14.55
N GLY A 100 -0.15 5.07 15.10
CA GLY A 100 -1.36 5.58 15.77
C GLY A 100 -1.08 6.65 16.83
N ILE A 101 0.09 6.63 17.48
CA ILE A 101 0.51 7.69 18.42
C ILE A 101 0.66 9.04 17.69
N PHE A 102 1.35 9.04 16.53
CA PHE A 102 1.47 10.22 15.69
C PHE A 102 0.11 10.59 15.08
N THR A 103 -0.66 9.59 14.67
CA THR A 103 -2.02 9.78 14.16
C THR A 103 -2.89 10.51 15.18
N LYS A 104 -2.86 10.14 16.47
CA LYS A 104 -3.60 10.80 17.55
C LYS A 104 -3.20 12.28 17.67
N TYR A 105 -1.90 12.56 17.65
CA TYR A 105 -1.38 13.93 17.67
C TYR A 105 -1.87 14.76 16.47
N PHE A 106 -1.83 14.20 15.27
CA PHE A 106 -2.33 14.89 14.07
C PHE A 106 -3.85 15.00 14.04
N PHE A 107 -4.57 14.04 14.65
CA PHE A 107 -6.03 14.04 14.72
C PHE A 107 -6.56 15.16 15.62
N GLU A 108 -5.84 15.50 16.69
CA GLU A 108 -6.15 16.68 17.53
C GLU A 108 -5.96 18.00 16.76
N MET A 109 -5.09 18.03 15.74
CA MET A 109 -4.90 19.22 14.89
C MET A 109 -5.89 19.29 13.72
N ASP A 110 -6.08 18.19 13.00
CA ASP A 110 -6.93 18.11 11.80
C ASP A 110 -7.40 16.66 11.57
N GLN A 111 -8.58 16.36 12.12
CA GLN A 111 -9.22 15.04 12.05
C GLN A 111 -9.53 14.59 10.61
N GLU A 112 -9.95 15.51 9.74
CA GLU A 112 -10.32 15.16 8.37
C GLU A 112 -9.10 14.78 7.53
N LEU A 113 -8.01 15.54 7.67
CA LEU A 113 -6.77 15.29 6.93
C LEU A 113 -6.20 13.89 7.20
N VAL A 114 -6.24 13.45 8.45
CA VAL A 114 -5.74 12.13 8.87
C VAL A 114 -6.55 11.01 8.24
N CYS A 115 -7.88 11.11 8.28
CA CYS A 115 -8.77 10.14 7.64
C CYS A 115 -8.56 10.11 6.12
N HIS A 116 -8.42 11.28 5.49
CA HIS A 116 -8.13 11.41 4.06
C HIS A 116 -6.74 10.93 3.65
N LEU A 117 -5.78 10.83 4.58
CA LEU A 117 -4.47 10.26 4.28
C LEU A 117 -4.44 8.74 4.44
N LEU A 118 -5.14 8.19 5.44
CA LEU A 118 -5.05 6.78 5.82
C LEU A 118 -6.03 5.87 5.06
N ALA A 119 -7.24 6.37 4.73
CA ALA A 119 -8.28 5.56 4.10
C ALA A 119 -8.06 5.33 2.58
N PRO A 120 -7.65 6.33 1.78
CA PRO A 120 -7.51 6.15 0.33
C PRO A 120 -6.54 5.06 -0.13
N PRO A 121 -5.36 4.86 0.47
CA PRO A 121 -4.46 3.77 0.07
C PRO A 121 -5.12 2.38 0.19
N THR A 122 -5.86 2.14 1.27
CA THR A 122 -6.57 0.89 1.53
C THR A 122 -7.70 0.68 0.51
N LEU A 123 -8.48 1.73 0.24
CA LEU A 123 -9.54 1.70 -0.77
C LEU A 123 -8.97 1.52 -2.19
N GLY A 124 -7.88 2.20 -2.52
CA GLY A 124 -7.21 2.10 -3.82
C GLY A 124 -6.75 0.68 -4.13
N ILE A 125 -6.11 0.00 -3.16
CA ILE A 125 -5.75 -1.41 -3.31
C ILE A 125 -6.99 -2.30 -3.40
N GLY A 126 -8.04 -2.01 -2.62
CA GLY A 126 -9.31 -2.73 -2.71
C GLY A 126 -9.94 -2.64 -4.10
N ILE A 127 -9.91 -1.47 -4.73
CA ILE A 127 -10.40 -1.24 -6.09
C ILE A 127 -9.53 -1.97 -7.12
N ILE A 128 -8.20 -1.97 -6.96
CA ILE A 128 -7.30 -2.77 -7.82
C ILE A 128 -7.64 -4.26 -7.71
N TRP A 129 -7.79 -4.76 -6.48
CA TRP A 129 -8.13 -6.16 -6.25
C TRP A 129 -9.49 -6.51 -6.84
N PHE A 130 -10.51 -5.69 -6.62
CA PHE A 130 -11.85 -5.89 -7.16
C PHE A 130 -11.83 -5.81 -8.69
N GLY A 131 -11.22 -4.79 -9.27
CA GLY A 131 -11.03 -4.66 -10.71
C GLY A 131 -10.29 -5.85 -11.32
N SER A 132 -9.32 -6.42 -10.59
CA SER A 132 -8.59 -7.60 -11.05
C SER A 132 -9.50 -8.81 -11.21
N MET A 133 -10.64 -8.89 -10.52
CA MET A 133 -11.62 -9.98 -10.70
C MET A 133 -12.29 -9.95 -12.07
N PHE A 134 -12.40 -8.77 -12.70
CA PHE A 134 -13.18 -8.57 -13.93
C PHE A 134 -12.32 -8.45 -15.18
N THR A 135 -11.08 -7.98 -15.06
CA THR A 135 -10.18 -7.80 -16.20
C THR A 135 -8.79 -8.40 -15.96
N ARG A 136 -8.25 -9.02 -17.01
CA ARG A 136 -6.87 -9.51 -17.09
C ARG A 136 -5.96 -8.59 -17.88
N GLU A 137 -6.52 -7.55 -18.51
CA GLU A 137 -5.76 -6.57 -19.26
C GLU A 137 -5.08 -5.58 -18.31
N ARG A 138 -3.74 -5.53 -18.36
CA ARG A 138 -2.93 -4.67 -17.47
C ARG A 138 -3.35 -3.20 -17.57
N LYS A 139 -3.53 -2.70 -18.78
CA LYS A 139 -3.88 -1.29 -19.03
C LYS A 139 -5.25 -0.94 -18.45
N ALA A 140 -6.27 -1.76 -18.74
CA ALA A 140 -7.63 -1.54 -18.24
C ALA A 140 -7.65 -1.60 -16.71
N LEU A 141 -6.93 -2.57 -16.12
CA LEU A 141 -6.82 -2.72 -14.67
C LEU A 141 -6.20 -1.48 -14.00
N TYR A 142 -5.02 -1.05 -14.45
CA TYR A 142 -4.29 0.05 -13.80
C TYR A 142 -4.92 1.41 -14.06
N LEU A 143 -5.35 1.68 -15.30
CA LEU A 143 -5.97 2.95 -15.63
C LEU A 143 -7.36 3.07 -14.99
N GLY A 144 -8.16 2.00 -15.05
CA GLY A 144 -9.47 1.93 -14.42
C GLY A 144 -9.38 2.09 -12.91
N SER A 145 -8.46 1.36 -12.26
CA SER A 145 -8.28 1.47 -10.80
C SER A 145 -7.79 2.85 -10.37
N LEU A 146 -6.85 3.47 -11.09
CA LEU A 146 -6.41 4.85 -10.82
C LEU A 146 -7.57 5.84 -10.95
N PHE A 147 -8.38 5.71 -12.01
CA PHE A 147 -9.52 6.60 -12.26
C PHE A 147 -10.61 6.45 -11.20
N HIS A 148 -11.04 5.22 -10.92
CA HIS A 148 -12.08 4.94 -9.92
C HIS A 148 -11.64 5.35 -8.51
N SER A 149 -10.39 5.07 -8.13
CA SER A 149 -9.88 5.45 -6.81
C SER A 149 -9.72 6.97 -6.67
N SER A 150 -9.23 7.66 -7.70
CA SER A 150 -9.17 9.13 -7.73
C SER A 150 -10.56 9.77 -7.61
N LEU A 151 -11.54 9.24 -8.34
CA LEU A 151 -12.91 9.73 -8.30
C LEU A 151 -13.56 9.52 -6.93
N LEU A 152 -13.32 8.36 -6.31
CA LEU A 152 -13.82 8.07 -4.97
C LEU A 152 -13.23 9.04 -3.92
N ILE A 153 -11.93 9.30 -3.96
CA ILE A 153 -11.28 10.26 -3.05
C ILE A 153 -11.85 11.67 -3.25
N PHE A 154 -11.99 12.08 -4.51
CA PHE A 154 -12.57 13.38 -4.86
C PHE A 154 -14.02 13.48 -4.35
N SER A 155 -14.83 12.44 -4.55
CA SER A 155 -16.22 12.39 -4.09
C SER A 155 -16.35 12.44 -2.57
N THR A 156 -15.57 11.62 -1.84
CA THR A 156 -15.57 11.62 -0.37
C THR A 156 -15.14 12.99 0.17
N PHE A 157 -14.17 13.64 -0.47
CA PHE A 157 -13.75 14.99 -0.08
C PHE A 157 -14.86 16.05 -0.30
N ASN A 158 -15.51 16.04 -1.46
CA ASN A 158 -16.60 17.00 -1.75
C ASN A 158 -17.81 16.79 -0.84
N ALA A 159 -18.11 15.53 -0.49
CA ALA A 159 -19.18 15.22 0.46
C ALA A 159 -18.88 15.74 1.87
N SER A 160 -17.61 15.70 2.30
CA SER A 160 -17.19 16.22 3.61
C SER A 160 -17.10 17.75 3.64
N ASN A 161 -16.67 18.39 2.55
CA ASN A 161 -16.40 19.83 2.48
C ASN A 161 -17.52 20.63 1.76
N SER A 162 -18.78 20.22 1.94
CA SER A 162 -19.93 20.81 1.23
C SER A 162 -20.16 22.32 1.50
N GLU A 163 -19.45 22.92 2.46
CA GLU A 163 -19.52 24.35 2.76
C GLU A 163 -18.13 24.99 2.60
N TYR A 164 -17.93 25.65 1.45
CA TYR A 164 -16.78 26.49 1.11
C TYR A 164 -15.40 25.78 0.96
N ILE A 165 -14.99 25.54 -0.30
CA ILE A 165 -13.61 25.18 -0.62
C ILE A 165 -12.74 26.44 -0.43
N ASP A 166 -12.20 26.61 0.77
CA ASP A 166 -11.17 27.61 1.02
C ASP A 166 -9.85 27.24 0.30
N SER A 167 -9.05 28.25 -0.03
CA SER A 167 -7.76 28.09 -0.72
C SER A 167 -6.81 27.18 0.07
N HIS A 168 -6.83 27.25 1.40
CA HIS A 168 -6.01 26.38 2.25
C HIS A 168 -6.46 24.92 2.23
N THR A 169 -7.77 24.66 2.19
CA THR A 169 -8.33 23.32 2.11
C THR A 169 -8.01 22.68 0.74
N ALA A 170 -8.12 23.43 -0.34
CA ALA A 170 -7.73 22.98 -1.67
C ALA A 170 -6.25 22.60 -1.75
N HIS A 171 -5.37 23.38 -1.13
CA HIS A 171 -3.93 23.07 -1.09
C HIS A 171 -3.61 21.80 -0.30
N ARG A 172 -4.31 21.54 0.81
CA ARG A 172 -4.18 20.27 1.57
C ARG A 172 -4.67 19.08 0.76
N MET A 173 -5.80 19.23 0.07
CA MET A 173 -6.34 18.20 -0.81
C MET A 173 -5.38 17.84 -1.94
N LEU A 174 -4.74 18.83 -2.58
CA LEU A 174 -3.75 18.61 -3.62
C LEU A 174 -2.57 17.76 -3.10
N LYS A 175 -2.11 18.00 -1.86
CA LYS A 175 -1.06 17.19 -1.24
C LYS A 175 -1.49 15.74 -1.03
N VAL A 176 -2.69 15.51 -0.51
CA VAL A 176 -3.26 14.16 -0.34
C VAL A 176 -3.36 13.45 -1.69
N TYR A 177 -3.81 14.16 -2.72
CA TYR A 177 -3.95 13.62 -4.07
C TYR A 177 -2.60 13.25 -4.71
N ILE A 178 -1.58 14.10 -4.58
CA ILE A 178 -0.23 13.83 -5.06
C ILE A 178 0.34 12.59 -4.36
N VAL A 179 0.22 12.52 -3.03
CA VAL A 179 0.69 11.37 -2.24
C VAL A 179 -0.02 10.08 -2.66
N PHE A 180 -1.33 10.15 -2.88
CA PHE A 180 -2.11 9.01 -3.35
C PHE A 180 -1.73 8.59 -4.79
N ALA A 181 -1.53 9.54 -5.69
CA ALA A 181 -1.09 9.25 -7.06
C ALA A 181 0.29 8.57 -7.09
N LEU A 182 1.23 9.03 -6.26
CA LEU A 182 2.53 8.39 -6.08
C LEU A 182 2.40 6.98 -5.50
N PHE A 183 1.51 6.79 -4.53
CA PHE A 183 1.19 5.47 -3.98
C PHE A 183 0.67 4.51 -5.05
N MET A 184 -0.30 4.94 -5.86
CA MET A 184 -0.86 4.13 -6.93
C MET A 184 0.17 3.83 -8.01
N GLY A 185 0.98 4.82 -8.41
CA GLY A 185 2.09 4.64 -9.34
C GLY A 185 3.09 3.59 -8.85
N TYR A 186 3.41 3.58 -7.56
CA TYR A 186 4.25 2.56 -6.95
C TYR A 186 3.61 1.16 -7.05
N VAL A 187 2.32 1.03 -6.75
CA VAL A 187 1.60 -0.24 -6.86
C VAL A 187 1.61 -0.75 -8.31
N VAL A 188 1.46 0.13 -9.30
CA VAL A 188 1.53 -0.23 -10.73
C VAL A 188 2.91 -0.75 -11.11
N VAL A 189 3.99 0.00 -10.81
CA VAL A 189 5.38 -0.41 -11.09
C VAL A 189 5.68 -1.75 -10.42
N TYR A 190 5.28 -1.90 -9.17
CA TYR A 190 5.49 -3.12 -8.42
C TYR A 190 4.71 -4.32 -8.99
N SER A 191 3.51 -4.08 -9.49
CA SER A 191 2.71 -5.14 -10.11
C SER A 191 3.35 -5.65 -11.39
N GLN A 192 3.99 -4.76 -12.17
CA GLN A 192 4.81 -5.16 -13.32
C GLN A 192 6.05 -5.97 -12.88
N GLU A 193 6.70 -5.61 -11.77
CA GLU A 193 7.79 -6.40 -11.16
C GLU A 193 7.34 -7.83 -10.81
N ILE A 194 6.16 -8.00 -10.19
CA ILE A 194 5.61 -9.32 -9.91
C ILE A 194 5.35 -10.10 -11.19
N LEU A 195 4.72 -9.47 -12.18
CA LEU A 195 4.39 -10.15 -13.43
C LEU A 195 5.66 -10.64 -14.14
N TYR A 196 6.71 -9.83 -14.13
CA TYR A 196 8.00 -10.23 -14.64
C TYR A 196 8.57 -11.43 -13.88
N ASP A 197 8.65 -11.35 -12.54
CA ASP A 197 9.20 -12.43 -11.72
C ASP A 197 8.39 -13.74 -11.85
N ALA A 198 7.08 -13.64 -12.10
CA ALA A 198 6.19 -14.79 -12.25
C ALA A 198 6.49 -15.61 -13.50
N HIS A 199 7.21 -15.04 -14.48
CA HIS A 199 7.71 -15.78 -15.63
C HIS A 199 8.89 -16.68 -15.29
N PHE A 200 9.64 -16.41 -14.21
CA PHE A 200 10.85 -17.14 -13.84
C PHE A 200 10.66 -18.14 -12.70
N GLY A 201 9.49 -18.19 -12.05
CA GLY A 201 9.18 -19.20 -11.03
C GLY A 201 8.02 -18.85 -10.11
N GLU A 202 7.81 -19.69 -9.09
CA GLU A 202 6.77 -19.47 -8.07
C GLU A 202 7.09 -18.26 -7.20
N ILE A 203 6.09 -17.38 -7.06
CA ILE A 203 6.21 -16.18 -6.24
C ILE A 203 5.71 -16.46 -4.82
N ASN A 204 6.59 -16.24 -3.84
CA ASN A 204 6.20 -16.20 -2.43
C ASN A 204 5.43 -14.90 -2.13
N PHE A 205 4.11 -14.95 -2.35
CA PHE A 205 3.23 -13.78 -2.28
C PHE A 205 3.30 -13.06 -0.92
N VAL A 206 3.48 -13.78 0.20
CA VAL A 206 3.58 -13.17 1.54
C VAL A 206 4.84 -12.32 1.71
N ASN A 207 6.01 -12.83 1.28
CA ASN A 207 7.26 -12.06 1.32
C ASN A 207 7.21 -10.84 0.39
N ARG A 208 6.54 -11.02 -0.75
CA ARG A 208 6.29 -9.94 -1.70
C ARG A 208 5.41 -8.87 -1.08
N THR A 209 4.26 -9.21 -0.50
CA THR A 209 3.40 -8.28 0.23
C THR A 209 4.14 -7.56 1.36
N LEU A 210 4.93 -8.28 2.17
CA LEU A 210 5.76 -7.70 3.23
C LEU A 210 6.73 -6.65 2.66
N SER A 211 7.41 -6.97 1.55
CA SER A 211 8.37 -6.05 0.92
C SER A 211 7.71 -4.77 0.43
N ILE A 212 6.51 -4.86 -0.18
CA ILE A 212 5.72 -3.67 -0.59
C ILE A 212 5.41 -2.82 0.63
N PHE A 213 4.87 -3.46 1.67
CA PHE A 213 4.36 -2.78 2.86
C PHE A 213 5.45 -1.95 3.55
N PHE A 214 6.70 -2.46 3.63
CA PHE A 214 7.82 -1.72 4.22
C PHE A 214 8.52 -0.73 3.27
N ARG A 215 8.49 -0.96 1.95
CA ARG A 215 9.09 -0.04 0.97
C ARG A 215 8.22 1.18 0.70
N LEU A 216 6.91 1.05 0.91
CA LEU A 216 5.91 2.11 0.74
C LEU A 216 6.26 3.40 1.51
N PRO A 217 6.49 3.40 2.83
CA PRO A 217 6.81 4.62 3.58
C PRO A 217 8.09 5.32 3.10
N GLY A 218 9.14 4.56 2.77
CA GLY A 218 10.43 5.13 2.36
C GLY A 218 10.34 5.88 1.02
N ILE A 219 9.61 5.33 0.06
CA ILE A 219 9.42 5.96 -1.26
C ILE A 219 8.46 7.15 -1.15
N LEU A 220 7.41 7.03 -0.35
CA LEU A 220 6.43 8.10 -0.12
C LEU A 220 7.08 9.31 0.56
N VAL A 221 7.94 9.09 1.57
CA VAL A 221 8.70 10.17 2.25
C VAL A 221 9.71 10.82 1.30
N HIS A 222 10.37 10.04 0.44
CA HIS A 222 11.33 10.57 -0.51
C HIS A 222 10.66 11.38 -1.63
N ALA A 223 9.55 10.87 -2.17
CA ALA A 223 8.75 11.56 -3.17
C ALA A 223 8.04 12.79 -2.60
N ALA A 224 7.53 12.72 -1.36
CA ALA A 224 6.98 13.88 -0.66
C ALA A 224 8.05 14.95 -0.41
N ARG A 225 9.28 14.58 -0.01
CA ARG A 225 10.40 15.54 0.09
C ARG A 225 10.74 16.20 -1.25
N LEU A 226 10.73 15.45 -2.35
CA LEU A 226 10.98 15.98 -3.68
C LEU A 226 9.86 16.89 -4.19
N CYS A 227 8.60 16.58 -3.88
CA CYS A 227 7.45 17.39 -4.29
C CYS A 227 7.12 18.56 -3.35
N LEU A 228 7.57 18.54 -2.09
CA LEU A 228 7.34 19.59 -1.09
C LEU A 228 8.58 20.44 -0.78
N GLY A 229 9.76 20.00 -1.22
CA GLY A 229 11.04 20.70 -1.04
C GLY A 229 11.48 21.55 -2.25
N ALA A 230 10.61 21.70 -3.25
CA ALA A 230 10.75 22.64 -4.37
C ALA A 230 9.59 23.64 -4.32
#